data_AF-A2CJE0-F1
#
_entry.id   AF-A2CJE0-F1
#
_cell.length_a   1.000
_cell.length_b   1.000
_cell.length_c   1.000
_cell.angle_alpha   90.00
_cell.angle_beta   90.00
_cell.angle_gamma   90.00
#
_symmetry.space_group_name_H-M   'P 1'
#
loop_
_entity.id
_entity.type
_entity.pdbx_description
1 polymer ?
#
loop_
_entity_poly.entity_id
_entity_poly.type
_entity_poly.pdbx_seq_one_letter_code
_entity_poly.pdbx_strand_id
1 'polypeptide(L)' 'NGTREFLDNRNLFDREVNDLGPIYGFQWRHFGAEYTNMHDNYENKGIDQLKNIINLIKNEPTSRRIILSAWNVKDLDK' A
#
# COMPACT_ATOMS: atom_id res chain seq x y z
N ASN A 1 5.20 -15.97 3.78
CA ASN A 1 4.03 -15.06 3.64
C ASN A 1 3.49 -14.96 2.22
N GLY A 2 4.19 -15.44 1.18
CA GLY A 2 3.67 -15.45 -0.20
C GLY A 2 3.46 -16.85 -0.81
N THR A 3 3.66 -17.92 -0.04
CA THR A 3 3.46 -19.30 -0.53
C THR A 3 1.97 -19.60 -0.70
N ARG A 4 1.63 -20.54 -1.60
CA ARG A 4 0.25 -20.97 -1.84
C ARG A 4 -0.47 -21.35 -0.54
N GLU A 5 0.17 -22.19 0.29
CA GLU A 5 -0.34 -22.59 1.61
C GLU A 5 -0.65 -21.41 2.52
N PHE A 6 0.24 -20.41 2.58
CA PHE A 6 0.04 -19.25 3.44
C PHE A 6 -1.11 -18.36 2.95
N LEU A 7 -1.21 -18.14 1.64
CA LEU A 7 -2.29 -17.36 1.03
C LEU A 7 -3.64 -18.04 1.22
N ASP A 8 -3.70 -19.36 1.07
CA ASP A 8 -4.93 -20.14 1.30
C ASP A 8 -5.37 -20.08 2.76
N ASN A 9 -4.41 -20.17 3.71
CA ASN A 9 -4.69 -19.99 5.14
C ASN A 9 -5.21 -18.58 5.50
N ARG A 10 -5.02 -17.60 4.61
CA ARG A 10 -5.54 -16.22 4.74
C ARG A 10 -6.82 -15.99 3.93
N ASN A 11 -7.43 -17.03 3.36
CA ASN A 11 -8.59 -16.97 2.46
C ASN A 11 -8.34 -16.19 1.16
N LEU A 12 -7.09 -16.15 0.68
CA LEU A 12 -6.69 -15.46 -0.54
C LEU A 12 -6.49 -16.44 -1.70
N PHE A 13 -7.52 -17.24 -2.01
CA PHE A 13 -7.42 -18.36 -2.96
C PHE A 13 -7.06 -17.91 -4.39
N ASP A 14 -7.59 -16.77 -4.83
CA ASP A 14 -7.39 -16.24 -6.19
C ASP A 14 -6.09 -15.45 -6.35
N ARG A 15 -5.34 -15.25 -5.27
CA ARG A 15 -4.10 -14.46 -5.25
C ARG A 15 -2.94 -15.27 -5.86
N GLU A 16 -2.16 -14.68 -6.75
CA GLU A 16 -0.96 -15.33 -7.31
C GLU A 16 0.09 -15.59 -6.21
N VAL A 17 0.89 -16.65 -6.35
CA VAL A 17 2.01 -16.93 -5.44
C VAL A 17 2.99 -15.74 -5.47
N ASN A 18 3.40 -15.28 -4.29
CA ASN A 18 4.19 -14.07 -4.05
C ASN A 18 3.51 -12.73 -4.33
N ASP A 19 2.25 -12.71 -4.77
CA ASP A 19 1.46 -11.49 -4.69
C ASP A 19 1.05 -11.27 -3.22
N LEU A 20 1.73 -10.32 -2.60
CA LEU A 20 1.56 -10.00 -1.18
C LEU A 20 0.36 -9.10 -0.91
N GLY A 21 -0.37 -8.66 -1.94
CA GLY A 21 -1.47 -7.72 -1.81
C GLY A 21 -1.01 -6.27 -1.57
N PRO A 22 -1.93 -5.38 -1.12
CA PRO A 22 -1.67 -3.96 -0.93
C PRO A 22 -0.89 -3.65 0.35
N ILE A 23 0.32 -4.21 0.47
CA ILE A 23 1.22 -4.04 1.63
C ILE A 23 1.94 -2.68 1.59
N TYR A 24 2.95 -2.50 2.46
CA TYR A 24 3.67 -1.24 2.71
C TYR A 24 3.94 -0.38 1.48
N GLY A 25 4.60 -0.94 0.46
CA GLY A 25 4.95 -0.19 -0.75
C GLY A 25 3.72 0.38 -1.48
N PHE A 26 2.66 -0.41 -1.57
CA PHE A 26 1.39 0.03 -2.13
C PHE A 26 0.77 1.16 -1.27
N GLN A 27 0.70 0.97 0.04
CA GLN A 27 0.12 1.99 0.93
C GLN A 27 0.92 3.30 0.92
N TRP A 28 2.24 3.27 0.76
CA TRP A 28 3.05 4.49 0.71
C TRP A 28 2.85 5.31 -0.57
N ARG A 29 2.62 4.65 -1.71
CA ARG A 29 2.56 5.30 -3.03
C ARG A 29 1.14 5.45 -3.57
N HIS A 30 0.22 4.61 -3.10
CA HIS A 30 -1.13 4.43 -3.64
C HIS A 30 -2.18 4.24 -2.52
N PHE A 31 -2.00 4.89 -1.37
CA PHE A 31 -2.92 4.74 -0.23
C PHE A 31 -4.38 4.96 -0.66
N GLY A 32 -5.26 4.01 -0.36
CA GLY A 32 -6.68 4.07 -0.70
C GLY A 32 -7.04 3.76 -2.15
N ALA A 33 -6.07 3.44 -3.02
CA ALA A 33 -6.36 2.88 -4.34
C ALA A 33 -6.92 1.45 -4.21
N GLU A 34 -7.83 1.07 -5.12
CA GLU A 34 -8.29 -0.32 -5.19
C GLU A 34 -7.18 -1.21 -5.77
N TYR A 35 -6.73 -2.17 -4.98
CA TYR A 35 -5.79 -3.19 -5.40
C TYR A 35 -6.46 -4.21 -6.31
N THR A 36 -5.81 -4.55 -7.42
CA THR A 36 -6.25 -5.57 -8.38
C THR A 36 -5.31 -6.78 -8.31
N ASN A 37 -4.06 -6.62 -8.74
CA ASN A 37 -2.98 -7.61 -8.66
C ASN A 37 -1.60 -6.94 -8.65
N MET A 38 -0.54 -7.71 -8.41
CA MET A 38 0.82 -7.19 -8.33
C MET A 38 1.41 -6.65 -9.64
N HIS A 39 0.77 -6.88 -10.79
CA HIS A 39 1.26 -6.50 -12.12
C HIS A 39 0.54 -5.28 -12.71
N ASP A 40 -0.54 -4.81 -12.09
CA ASP A 40 -1.33 -3.68 -12.60
C ASP A 40 -0.57 -2.34 -12.49
N ASN A 41 -0.94 -1.39 -13.35
CA ASN A 41 -0.43 -0.03 -13.29
C ASN A 41 -1.29 0.83 -12.35
N TYR A 42 -0.71 1.18 -11.20
CA TYR A 42 -1.34 2.05 -10.19
C TYR A 42 -0.93 3.52 -10.29
N GLU A 43 -0.26 3.93 -11.37
CA GLU A 43 0.18 5.31 -11.57
C GLU A 43 -0.98 6.30 -11.38
N ASN A 44 -0.72 7.35 -10.60
CA ASN A 44 -1.68 8.41 -10.25
C ASN A 44 -2.98 7.90 -9.55
N LYS A 45 -2.98 6.68 -9.00
CA LYS A 45 -4.08 6.16 -8.16
C LYS A 45 -3.72 6.27 -6.68
N GLY A 46 -4.72 6.63 -5.87
CA GLY A 46 -4.58 6.76 -4.42
C GLY A 46 -3.79 8.01 -4.01
N ILE A 47 -3.34 8.03 -2.75
CA ILE A 47 -2.53 9.11 -2.20
C ILE A 47 -1.06 8.67 -2.15
N ASP A 48 -0.19 9.40 -2.86
CA ASP A 48 1.27 9.23 -2.76
C ASP A 48 1.79 9.91 -1.50
N GLN A 49 1.67 9.20 -0.37
CA GLN A 49 2.11 9.69 0.94
C GLN A 49 3.60 10.00 0.95
N LEU A 50 4.43 9.16 0.30
CA LEU A 50 5.88 9.36 0.26
C LEU A 50 6.25 10.69 -0.42
N LYS A 51 5.62 10.98 -1.57
CA LYS A 51 5.79 12.27 -2.25
C LYS A 51 5.33 13.43 -1.38
N ASN A 52 4.20 13.29 -0.69
CA ASN A 52 3.66 14.32 0.19
C ASN A 52 4.60 14.65 1.35
N ILE A 53 5.12 13.65 2.07
CA ILE A 53 6.03 13.90 3.20
C ILE A 53 7.35 14.51 2.74
N ILE A 54 7.90 14.09 1.60
CA ILE A 54 9.13 14.69 1.04
C ILE A 54 8.88 16.17 0.70
N ASN A 55 7.71 16.50 0.14
CA ASN A 55 7.34 17.88 -0.16
C ASN A 55 7.19 18.72 1.13
N LEU A 56 6.54 18.19 2.17
CA LEU A 56 6.40 18.87 3.45
C LEU A 56 7.75 19.07 4.14
N ILE A 57 8.64 18.09 4.13
CA ILE A 57 9.99 18.23 4.70
C ILE A 57 10.75 19.38 4.01
N LYS A 58 10.60 19.52 2.68
CA LYS A 58 11.29 20.57 1.91
C LYS A 58 10.69 21.96 2.10
N ASN A 59 9.37 22.06 2.15
CA ASN A 59 8.67 23.34 2.01
C ASN A 59 7.99 23.82 3.31
N GLU A 60 7.63 22.90 4.21
CA GLU A 60 6.95 23.18 5.49
C GLU A 60 7.52 22.29 6.63
N PRO A 61 8.83 22.36 6.94
CA PRO A 61 9.49 21.41 7.84
C PRO A 61 8.99 21.45 9.30
N THR A 62 8.32 22.54 9.70
CA THR A 62 7.71 22.69 11.03
C THR A 62 6.31 22.06 11.12
N SER A 63 5.81 21.51 10.00
CA SER A 63 4.55 20.80 9.97
C SER A 63 4.60 19.59 10.91
N ARG A 64 3.62 19.52 11.81
CA ARG A 64 3.43 18.37 12.73
C ARG A 64 2.65 17.22 12.09
N ARG A 65 2.42 17.29 10.77
CA ARG A 65 1.63 16.32 10.00
C ARG A 65 2.48 15.52 9.00
N ILE A 66 3.80 15.54 9.17
CA ILE A 66 4.73 14.72 8.37
C ILE A 66 4.65 13.29 8.89
N ILE A 67 3.64 12.55 8.43
CA ILE A 67 3.35 11.17 8.84
C ILE A 67 3.22 10.30 7.60
N LEU A 68 3.83 9.12 7.67
CA LEU A 68 3.69 8.07 6.67
C LEU A 68 3.05 6.85 7.35
N SER A 69 1.86 6.45 6.92
CA SER A 69 1.16 5.29 7.48
C SER A 69 1.05 4.16 6.46
N ALA A 70 1.36 2.95 6.89
CA ALA A 70 1.05 1.73 6.14
C ALA A 70 -0.22 1.03 6.65
N TRP A 71 -0.84 1.53 7.72
CA TRP A 71 -2.00 0.90 8.35
C TRP A 71 -3.29 1.42 7.72
N ASN A 72 -3.72 0.77 6.64
CA ASN A 72 -5.00 1.02 5.99
C ASN A 72 -6.04 -0.02 6.42
N VAL A 73 -6.96 0.38 7.31
CA VAL A 73 -7.96 -0.52 7.91
C VAL A 73 -8.81 -1.24 6.86
N LYS A 74 -9.12 -0.59 5.74
CA LYS A 74 -9.94 -1.18 4.66
C LYS A 74 -9.22 -2.34 3.94
N ASP A 75 -7.89 -2.32 3.93
CA ASP A 75 -7.08 -3.23 3.11
C ASP A 75 -6.39 -4.34 3.93
N LEU A 76 -6.63 -4.44 5.24
CA LEU A 76 -5.95 -5.42 6.11
C LEU A 76 -6.21 -6.89 5.74
N ASP A 77 -7.40 -7.17 5.20
CA ASP A 77 -7.83 -8.53 4.82
C ASP A 77 -7.80 -8.75 3.30
N LYS A 78 -7.21 -7.82 2.55
CA LYS A 78 -6.97 -7.98 1.11
C LYS A 78 -5.70 -8.77 0.83
#